data_AF-A0A1F8PP64-F1
#
_entry.id   AF-A0A1F8PP64-F1
#
_cell.length_a   1.000
_cell.length_b   1.000
_cell.length_c   1.000
_cell.angle_alpha   90.00
_cell.angle_beta   90.00
_cell.angle_gamma   90.00
#
_symmetry.space_group_name_H-M   'P 1'
#
loop_
_entity.id
_entity.type
_entity.pdbx_description
1 polymer ?
#
loop_
_entity_poly.entity_id
_entity_poly.type
_entity_poly.pdbx_seq_one_letter_code
_entity_poly.pdbx_strand_id
1 'polypeptide(L)'
;MLIDLPGGRQTFDFDCGVKALQLVFAYYGIDLREDQLLEELACDEYGTLIKNMIILAEKYGFKVIAKCGASLAEVEQYLDDEHPVIVLVQAWADRYMTLEDWQ
;
A
#
# COMPACT_ATOMS: atom_id res chain seq x y z
N MET A 1 10.49 -5.07 16.35
CA MET A 1 10.00 -3.83 17.01
C MET A 1 8.70 -3.41 16.32
N LEU A 2 7.81 -2.61 16.92
CA LEU A 2 6.64 -2.09 16.19
C LEU A 2 6.93 -0.65 15.75
N ILE A 3 6.89 -0.38 14.45
CA ILE A 3 7.07 0.97 13.90
C ILE A 3 5.92 1.89 14.31
N ASP A 4 6.19 3.19 14.46
CA ASP A 4 5.18 4.20 14.78
C ASP A 4 4.47 4.68 13.50
N LEU A 5 3.57 3.85 12.98
CA LEU A 5 2.76 4.18 11.80
C LEU A 5 1.55 5.03 12.21
N PRO A 6 1.28 6.18 11.55
CA PRO A 6 0.08 6.94 11.82
C PRO A 6 -1.19 6.09 11.57
N GLY A 7 -2.20 6.29 12.40
CA GLY A 7 -3.50 5.65 12.24
C GLY A 7 -4.33 6.33 11.15
N GLY A 8 -5.16 5.56 10.46
CA GLY A 8 -6.12 6.08 9.48
C GLY A 8 -7.33 5.16 9.33
N ARG A 9 -8.44 5.74 8.88
CA ARG A 9 -9.65 5.00 8.50
C ARG A 9 -9.90 5.23 7.02
N GLN A 10 -10.21 4.17 6.28
CA GLN A 10 -10.67 4.26 4.91
C GLN A 10 -12.04 4.99 4.87
N THR A 11 -12.24 5.84 3.87
CA THR A 11 -13.46 6.65 3.75
C THR A 11 -14.53 5.92 2.95
N PHE A 12 -14.12 5.19 1.91
CA PHE A 12 -14.99 4.42 1.03
C PHE A 12 -14.76 2.92 1.24
N ASP A 13 -15.48 2.06 0.53
CA ASP A 13 -15.26 0.60 0.54
C ASP A 13 -14.20 0.15 -0.47
N PHE A 14 -13.80 1.03 -1.39
CA PHE A 14 -12.84 0.76 -2.47
C PHE A 14 -11.48 1.49 -2.32
N ASP A 15 -11.32 2.43 -1.38
CA ASP A 15 -10.13 3.28 -1.24
C ASP A 15 -9.05 2.70 -0.30
N CYS A 16 -9.11 1.40 0.01
CA CYS A 16 -8.16 0.77 0.94
C CYS A 16 -6.69 0.89 0.48
N GLY A 17 -6.43 0.76 -0.82
CA GLY A 17 -5.10 0.96 -1.41
C GLY A 17 -4.62 2.41 -1.30
N VAL A 18 -5.51 3.37 -1.54
CA VAL A 18 -5.24 4.80 -1.37
C VAL A 18 -4.88 5.11 0.08
N LYS A 19 -5.70 4.64 1.04
CA LYS A 19 -5.46 4.85 2.47
C LYS A 19 -4.15 4.22 2.93
N ALA A 20 -3.86 3.00 2.50
CA ALA A 20 -2.61 2.32 2.86
C ALA A 20 -1.38 3.10 2.39
N LEU A 21 -1.38 3.57 1.14
CA LEU A 21 -0.27 4.38 0.61
C LEU A 21 -0.17 5.75 1.30
N GLN A 22 -1.31 6.38 1.61
CA GLN A 22 -1.35 7.64 2.36
C GLN A 22 -0.68 7.51 3.73
N LEU A 23 -0.94 6.42 4.47
CA LEU A 23 -0.31 6.18 5.77
C LEU A 23 1.20 5.93 5.67
N VAL A 24 1.64 5.22 4.62
CA VAL A 24 3.06 5.05 4.33
C VAL A 24 3.72 6.40 4.02
N PHE A 25 3.09 7.26 3.21
CA PHE A 25 3.61 8.60 2.97
C PHE A 25 3.67 9.46 4.24
N ALA A 26 2.62 9.42 5.06
CA ALA A 26 2.56 10.15 6.32
C ALA A 26 3.67 9.68 7.29
N TYR A 27 3.99 8.38 7.33
CA TYR A 27 5.12 7.85 8.10
C TYR A 27 6.46 8.47 7.69
N TYR A 28 6.66 8.74 6.41
CA TYR A 28 7.85 9.44 5.89
C TYR A 28 7.72 10.97 5.90
N GLY A 29 6.70 11.53 6.55
CA GLY A 29 6.49 12.98 6.67
C GLY A 29 5.89 13.65 5.43
N ILE A 30 5.35 12.88 4.48
CA ILE A 30 4.67 13.39 3.29
C ILE A 30 3.16 13.39 3.56
N ASP A 31 2.59 14.58 3.76
CA ASP A 31 1.16 14.77 4.00
C ASP A 31 0.43 15.10 2.68
N LEU A 32 -0.43 14.18 2.24
CA LEU A 32 -1.22 14.30 1.01
C LEU A 32 -2.70 14.15 1.32
N ARG A 33 -3.53 14.97 0.67
CA ARG A 33 -4.98 14.90 0.82
C ARG A 33 -5.54 13.67 0.10
N GLU A 34 -6.50 13.00 0.72
CA GLU A 34 -7.09 11.76 0.21
C GLU A 34 -7.78 11.95 -1.15
N ASP A 35 -8.48 13.07 -1.36
CA ASP A 35 -9.14 13.40 -2.64
C ASP A 35 -8.13 13.51 -3.78
N GLN A 36 -6.98 14.13 -3.54
CA GLN A 36 -5.89 14.22 -4.53
C GLN A 36 -5.28 12.84 -4.82
N LEU A 37 -5.14 11.99 -3.80
CA LEU A 37 -4.63 10.64 -3.98
C LEU A 37 -5.61 9.74 -4.74
N LEU A 38 -6.92 9.86 -4.49
CA LEU A 38 -7.95 9.16 -5.25
C LEU A 38 -7.83 9.48 -6.75
N GLU A 39 -7.63 10.75 -7.10
CA GLU A 39 -7.42 11.19 -8.48
C GLU A 39 -6.08 10.70 -9.06
N GLU A 40 -4.96 10.92 -8.36
CA GLU A 40 -3.60 10.53 -8.83
C GLU A 40 -3.46 9.02 -8.98
N LEU A 41 -4.12 8.23 -8.13
CA LEU A 41 -4.11 6.76 -8.21
C LEU A 41 -5.15 6.20 -9.18
N ALA A 42 -5.99 7.06 -9.78
CA ALA A 42 -7.14 6.68 -10.59
C ALA A 42 -8.00 5.61 -9.89
N CYS A 43 -8.28 5.82 -8.61
CA CYS A 43 -9.10 4.91 -7.81
C CYS A 43 -10.57 5.05 -8.23
N ASP A 44 -11.21 3.92 -8.51
CA ASP A 44 -12.63 3.85 -8.85
C ASP A 44 -13.38 2.87 -7.93
N GLU A 45 -14.62 2.55 -8.28
CA GLU A 45 -15.47 1.62 -7.50
C GLU A 45 -14.91 0.18 -7.41
N TYR A 46 -13.96 -0.18 -8.29
CA TYR A 46 -13.25 -1.46 -8.25
C TYR A 46 -11.94 -1.37 -7.45
N GLY A 47 -11.56 -0.17 -7.02
CA GLY A 47 -10.44 0.10 -6.13
C GLY A 47 -9.23 0.71 -6.84
N THR A 48 -8.03 0.39 -6.37
CA THR A 48 -6.77 0.94 -6.86
C THR A 48 -5.88 -0.13 -7.46
N LEU A 49 -5.40 0.09 -8.67
CA LEU A 49 -4.43 -0.81 -9.31
C LEU A 49 -3.05 -0.65 -8.66
N ILE A 50 -2.41 -1.78 -8.33
CA ILE A 50 -1.09 -1.81 -7.69
C ILE A 50 -0.07 -1.02 -8.52
N LYS A 51 -0.13 -1.11 -9.85
CA LYS A 51 0.78 -0.40 -10.75
C LYS A 51 0.73 1.12 -10.53
N ASN A 52 -0.45 1.69 -10.27
CA ASN A 52 -0.59 3.12 -10.01
C ASN A 52 0.02 3.50 -8.67
N MET A 53 -0.12 2.64 -7.65
CA MET A 53 0.52 2.83 -6.34
C MET A 53 2.05 2.84 -6.45
N ILE A 54 2.61 1.90 -7.23
CA ILE A 54 4.06 1.82 -7.48
C ILE A 54 4.54 3.09 -8.18
N ILE A 55 3.91 3.45 -9.30
CA ILE A 55 4.30 4.64 -10.10
C ILE A 55 4.23 5.92 -9.25
N LEU A 56 3.18 6.08 -8.44
CA LEU A 56 3.04 7.24 -7.58
C LEU A 56 4.11 7.27 -6.49
N ALA A 57 4.37 6.16 -5.80
CA ALA A 57 5.43 6.08 -4.81
C ALA A 57 6.82 6.40 -5.42
N GLU A 58 7.13 5.85 -6.60
CA GLU A 58 8.38 6.16 -7.31
C GLU A 58 8.47 7.63 -7.71
N LYS A 59 7.36 8.27 -8.10
CA LYS A 59 7.28 9.73 -8.37
C LYS A 59 7.64 10.57 -7.14
N TYR A 60 7.39 10.07 -5.92
CA TYR A 60 7.81 10.70 -4.66
C TYR A 60 9.24 10.30 -4.21
N GLY A 61 9.97 9.54 -5.03
CA GLY A 61 11.37 9.18 -4.78
C GLY A 61 11.55 7.89 -3.99
N PHE A 62 10.50 7.11 -3.77
CA PHE A 62 10.60 5.81 -3.11
C PHE A 62 11.19 4.75 -4.05
N LYS A 63 12.01 3.86 -3.47
CA LYS A 63 12.33 2.58 -4.10
C LYS A 63 11.26 1.57 -3.68
N VAL A 64 10.44 1.13 -4.62
CA VAL A 64 9.34 0.19 -4.35
C VAL A 64 9.78 -1.24 -4.61
N ILE A 65 9.47 -2.15 -3.68
CA ILE A 65 9.72 -3.59 -3.82
C ILE A 65 8.36 -4.31 -3.80
N ALA A 66 7.84 -4.65 -4.98
CA ALA A 66 6.64 -5.46 -5.10
C ALA A 66 7.02 -6.95 -5.19
N LYS A 67 6.51 -7.78 -4.27
CA LYS A 67 6.86 -9.21 -4.19
C LYS A 67 5.65 -10.06 -3.82
N CYS A 68 5.53 -11.23 -4.46
CA CYS A 68 4.63 -12.31 -4.03
C CYS A 68 5.35 -13.26 -3.07
N GLY A 69 4.60 -13.83 -2.11
CA GLY A 69 5.12 -14.90 -1.25
C GLY A 69 6.28 -14.45 -0.34
N ALA A 70 6.28 -13.18 0.09
CA ALA A 70 7.18 -12.74 1.15
C ALA A 70 6.92 -13.56 2.42
N SER A 71 7.98 -14.10 3.02
CA SER A 71 7.86 -14.81 4.28
C SER A 71 7.61 -13.83 5.43
N LEU A 72 7.04 -14.32 6.54
CA LEU A 72 6.85 -13.51 7.74
C LEU A 72 8.19 -12.91 8.23
N ALA A 73 9.27 -13.69 8.20
CA ALA A 73 10.60 -13.24 8.58
C ALA A 73 11.12 -12.08 7.71
N GLU A 74 10.81 -12.08 6.39
CA GLU A 74 11.17 -10.96 5.52
C GLU A 74 10.36 -9.70 5.87
N VAL A 75 9.07 -9.85 6.19
CA VAL A 75 8.23 -8.71 6.63
C VAL A 75 8.74 -8.16 7.96
N GLU A 76 9.06 -9.02 8.92
CA GLU A 76 9.66 -8.63 10.21
C GLU A 76 10.96 -7.86 10.01
N GLN A 77 11.83 -8.33 9.10
CA GLN A 77 13.09 -7.64 8.79
C GLN A 77 12.84 -6.21 8.25
N TYR A 78 11.89 -6.02 7.33
CA TYR A 78 11.54 -4.67 6.87
C TYR A 78 11.07 -3.76 8.01
N LEU A 79 10.26 -4.28 8.93
CA LEU A 79 9.79 -3.51 10.09
C LEU A 79 10.94 -3.17 11.06
N ASP A 80 11.86 -4.09 11.29
CA ASP A 80 13.06 -3.86 12.11
C ASP A 80 14.02 -2.85 11.46
N ASP A 81 14.03 -2.76 10.13
CA ASP A 81 14.75 -1.75 9.34
C ASP A 81 13.95 -0.44 9.16
N GLU A 82 12.86 -0.24 9.92
CA GLU A 82 12.00 0.96 9.91
C GLU A 82 11.32 1.24 8.56
N HIS A 83 11.07 0.19 7.77
CA HIS A 83 10.39 0.25 6.48
C HIS A 83 8.97 -0.32 6.57
N PRO A 84 7.90 0.50 6.45
CA PRO A 84 6.54 0.01 6.45
C PRO A 84 6.25 -0.85 5.21
N VAL A 85 5.45 -1.90 5.39
CA VAL A 85 5.08 -2.85 4.34
C VAL A 85 3.57 -2.79 4.11
N ILE A 86 3.16 -2.59 2.85
CA ILE A 86 1.76 -2.78 2.44
C ILE A 86 1.56 -4.25 2.09
N VAL A 87 0.68 -4.95 2.81
CA VAL A 87 0.36 -6.35 2.56
C VAL A 87 -0.93 -6.44 1.75
N LEU A 88 -0.85 -7.10 0.60
CA LEU A 88 -1.99 -7.36 -0.27
C LEU A 88 -2.65 -8.68 0.16
N VAL A 89 -3.87 -8.58 0.68
CA VAL A 89 -4.67 -9.74 1.10
C VAL A 89 -6.05 -9.68 0.47
N GLN A 90 -6.52 -10.84 -0.01
CA GLN A 90 -7.89 -11.00 -0.48
C GLN A 90 -8.67 -11.82 0.56
N ALA A 91 -9.76 -11.25 1.08
CA ALA A 91 -10.66 -12.00 1.95
C ALA A 91 -11.41 -13.07 1.13
N TRP A 92 -11.50 -14.29 1.70
CA TRP A 92 -12.29 -15.40 1.15
C TRP A 92 -11.88 -15.89 -0.24
N ALA A 93 -10.60 -15.78 -0.59
CA ALA A 93 -10.11 -16.32 -1.85
C ALA A 93 -10.05 -17.86 -1.82
N ASP A 94 -10.46 -18.51 -2.91
CA ASP A 94 -10.33 -19.97 -3.09
C ASP A 94 -8.87 -20.42 -3.31
N ARG A 95 -7.98 -19.47 -3.63
CA ARG A 95 -6.55 -19.67 -3.83
C ARG A 95 -5.74 -18.44 -3.43
N TYR A 96 -4.43 -18.61 -3.30
CA TYR A 96 -3.51 -17.48 -3.17
C TYR A 96 -3.47 -16.65 -4.46
N MET A 97 -3.43 -15.33 -4.28
CA MET A 97 -3.33 -14.34 -5.35
C MET A 97 -1.86 -13.97 -5.60
N THR A 98 -1.47 -13.75 -6.85
CA THR A 98 -0.17 -13.18 -7.25
C THR A 98 -0.34 -11.73 -7.70
N LEU A 99 0.75 -10.99 -7.85
CA LEU A 99 0.73 -9.62 -8.39
C LEU A 99 0.14 -9.54 -9.79
N GLU A 100 0.24 -10.61 -10.60
CA GLU A 100 -0.40 -10.65 -11.92
C GLU A 100 -1.94 -10.68 -11.82
N ASP A 101 -2.50 -11.26 -10.76
CA ASP A 101 -3.96 -11.31 -10.56
C ASP A 101 -4.57 -9.92 -10.26
N TRP A 102 -3.74 -8.91 -10.00
CA TRP A 102 -4.15 -7.55 -9.59
C TRP A 102 -3.77 -6.47 -10.62
N GLN A 103 -3.49 -6.85 -11.88
CA GLN A 103 -3.03 -5.94 -12.96
C GLN A 103 -4.13 -5.16 -13.68
#